data_AF-A0A2D6RH28-F1
#
_entry.id   AF-A0A2D6RH28-F1
#
_cell.length_a   1.000
_cell.length_b   1.000
_cell.length_c   1.000
_cell.angle_alpha   90.00
_cell.angle_beta   90.00
_cell.angle_gamma   90.00
#
_symmetry.space_group_name_H-M   'P 1'
#
loop_
_entity.id
_entity.type
_entity.pdbx_description
1 polymer ?
#
loop_
_entity_poly.entity_id
_entity_poly.type
_entity_poly.pdbx_seq_one_letter_code
_entity_poly.pdbx_strand_id
1 'polypeptide(L)'
;MDLPMFDFALASLLMGLGIGFDVAIATVARAKQLHNFRIAMLWIIGVSATHTLFPMIGYLLAYFSVQLHPSLAPIIGIIAFTCIFLYLNAEIKQLSQAEQESNQSQLLVTLGLILAVSWDALWSGPAKSAQVIGWPELMVWGSFILVGAMVSILAIVSLKFSRFISQYSEHNRYSSLLGYWVQYSVIGYFGLLAVLRYTLQANFSWWQILLMAFAGVAAWMSYQLAGKDQLARSSAI
;
A
#
# COMPACT_ATOMS: atom_id res chain seq x y z
N MET A 1 -12.53 -28.51 22.65
CA MET A 1 -13.86 -28.15 22.13
C MET A 1 -13.60 -27.57 20.75
N ASP A 2 -13.89 -28.33 19.70
CA ASP A 2 -13.80 -27.81 18.33
C ASP A 2 -14.94 -26.82 18.16
N LEU A 3 -14.64 -25.54 18.25
CA LEU A 3 -15.59 -24.46 18.02
C LEU A 3 -15.30 -23.93 16.63
N PRO A 4 -15.84 -24.55 15.56
CA PRO A 4 -15.51 -24.18 14.18
C PRO A 4 -15.78 -22.69 13.89
N MET A 5 -16.74 -22.08 14.59
CA MET A 5 -17.00 -20.64 14.50
C MET A 5 -15.94 -19.77 15.18
N PHE A 6 -15.35 -20.25 16.28
CA PHE A 6 -14.24 -19.57 16.95
C PHE A 6 -12.98 -19.60 16.09
N ASP A 7 -12.63 -20.77 15.54
CA ASP A 7 -11.47 -20.93 14.65
C ASP A 7 -11.64 -20.10 13.38
N PHE A 8 -12.84 -20.10 12.79
CA PHE A 8 -13.22 -19.24 11.67
C PHE A 8 -12.99 -17.75 11.99
N ALA A 9 -13.56 -17.26 13.10
CA ALA A 9 -13.50 -15.86 13.47
C ALA A 9 -12.07 -15.44 13.80
N LEU A 10 -11.35 -16.23 14.60
CA LEU A 10 -9.98 -15.95 15.01
C LEU A 10 -9.04 -15.91 13.80
N ALA A 11 -9.14 -16.90 12.91
CA ALA A 11 -8.29 -16.97 11.73
C ALA A 11 -8.58 -15.84 10.73
N SER A 12 -9.86 -15.44 10.58
CA SER A 12 -10.24 -14.31 9.75
C SER A 12 -9.78 -12.96 10.34
N LEU A 13 -9.84 -12.80 11.67
CA LEU A 13 -9.36 -11.60 12.37
C LEU A 13 -7.83 -11.47 12.30
N LEU A 14 -7.10 -12.56 12.55
CA LEU A 14 -5.63 -12.58 12.47
C LEU A 14 -5.14 -12.27 11.06
N MET A 15 -5.80 -12.82 10.04
CA MET A 15 -5.50 -12.48 8.65
C MET A 15 -5.82 -11.00 8.35
N GLY A 16 -6.98 -10.51 8.81
CA GLY A 16 -7.37 -9.10 8.64
C GLY A 16 -6.40 -8.13 9.33
N LEU A 17 -5.85 -8.51 10.49
CA LEU A 17 -4.77 -7.78 11.16
C LEU A 17 -3.48 -7.83 10.35
N GLY A 18 -3.09 -9.01 9.87
CA GLY A 18 -1.85 -9.22 9.13
C GLY A 18 -1.78 -8.36 7.88
N ILE A 19 -2.85 -8.39 7.07
CA ILE A 19 -2.92 -7.56 5.86
C ILE A 19 -3.18 -6.10 6.26
N GLY A 20 -4.19 -5.79 7.07
CA GLY A 20 -4.56 -4.41 7.39
C GLY A 20 -3.51 -3.58 8.16
N PHE A 21 -2.41 -4.18 8.59
CA PHE A 21 -1.29 -3.45 9.19
C PHE A 21 -0.57 -2.57 8.16
N ASP A 22 -0.47 -3.00 6.90
CA ASP A 22 0.12 -2.18 5.84
C ASP A 22 -0.73 -0.92 5.56
N VAL A 23 -2.06 -1.06 5.59
CA VAL A 23 -3.05 -0.02 5.49
C VAL A 23 -2.93 0.95 6.67
N ALA A 24 -2.76 0.42 7.88
CA ALA A 24 -2.61 1.26 9.07
C ALA A 24 -1.35 2.15 8.94
N ILE A 25 -0.21 1.58 8.55
CA ILE A 25 1.04 2.33 8.34
C ILE A 25 0.86 3.35 7.22
N ALA A 26 0.31 2.95 6.07
CA ALA A 26 0.07 3.84 4.94
C ALA A 26 -0.88 5.00 5.30
N THR A 27 -1.90 4.72 6.11
CA THR A 27 -2.86 5.72 6.57
C THR A 27 -2.20 6.72 7.54
N VAL A 28 -1.35 6.26 8.46
CA VAL A 28 -0.58 7.16 9.34
C VAL A 28 0.33 8.06 8.51
N ALA A 29 1.04 7.49 7.53
CA ALA A 29 1.96 8.23 6.66
C ALA A 29 1.22 9.30 5.83
N ARG A 30 0.00 9.00 5.38
CA ARG A 30 -0.82 9.90 4.56
C ARG A 30 -1.75 10.83 5.31
N ALA A 31 -1.79 10.78 6.64
CA ALA A 31 -2.79 11.51 7.41
C ALA A 31 -2.85 13.02 7.09
N LYS A 32 -1.72 13.65 6.74
CA LYS A 32 -1.65 15.06 6.31
C LYS A 32 -2.41 15.32 5.00
N GLN A 33 -2.30 14.42 4.03
CA GLN A 33 -3.00 14.50 2.73
C GLN A 33 -4.49 14.14 2.87
N LEU A 34 -4.84 13.34 3.88
CA LEU A 34 -6.22 12.96 4.21
C LEU A 34 -6.94 14.01 5.09
N HIS A 35 -6.62 15.30 4.93
CA HIS A 35 -7.27 16.38 5.68
C HIS A 35 -8.71 16.63 5.20
N ASN A 36 -8.95 16.52 3.89
CA ASN A 36 -10.29 16.70 3.32
C ASN A 36 -11.16 15.46 3.56
N PHE A 37 -12.37 15.65 4.07
CA PHE A 37 -13.34 14.59 4.30
C PHE A 37 -13.59 13.73 3.06
N ARG A 38 -13.68 14.34 1.87
CA ARG A 38 -13.88 13.58 0.61
C ARG A 38 -12.73 12.63 0.30
N ILE A 39 -11.49 13.09 0.50
CA ILE A 39 -10.28 12.31 0.21
C ILE A 39 -10.09 11.24 1.28
N ALA A 40 -10.36 11.54 2.55
CA ALA A 40 -10.36 10.56 3.63
C ALA A 40 -11.41 9.46 3.41
N MET A 41 -12.62 9.81 2.98
CA MET A 41 -13.65 8.84 2.65
C MET A 41 -13.26 7.98 1.44
N LEU A 42 -12.71 8.59 0.40
CA LEU A 42 -12.24 7.85 -0.78
C LEU A 42 -11.11 6.88 -0.41
N TRP A 43 -10.19 7.29 0.47
CA TRP A 43 -9.16 6.42 1.02
C TRP A 43 -9.76 5.25 1.79
N ILE A 44 -10.59 5.52 2.80
CA ILE A 44 -11.17 4.46 3.65
C ILE A 44 -12.01 3.50 2.82
N ILE A 45 -12.90 4.00 1.97
CA ILE A 45 -13.74 3.17 1.10
C ILE A 45 -12.86 2.40 0.12
N GLY A 46 -11.93 3.08 -0.55
CA GLY A 46 -11.08 2.47 -1.57
C GLY A 46 -10.23 1.34 -1.00
N VAL A 47 -9.50 1.59 0.09
CA VAL A 47 -8.67 0.59 0.74
C VAL A 47 -9.50 -0.57 1.31
N SER A 48 -10.66 -0.28 1.92
CA SER A 48 -11.53 -1.34 2.43
C SER A 48 -12.11 -2.20 1.30
N ALA A 49 -12.53 -1.57 0.21
CA ALA A 49 -13.07 -2.26 -0.96
C ALA A 49 -11.99 -3.14 -1.61
N THR A 50 -10.79 -2.61 -1.83
CA THR A 50 -9.70 -3.39 -2.41
C THR A 50 -9.22 -4.51 -1.48
N HIS A 51 -9.18 -4.32 -0.16
CA HIS A 51 -8.81 -5.38 0.78
C HIS A 51 -9.93 -6.39 1.07
N THR A 52 -11.12 -6.16 0.53
CA THR A 52 -12.20 -7.15 0.47
C THR A 52 -12.16 -7.89 -0.87
N LEU A 53 -12.14 -7.12 -1.96
CA LEU A 53 -12.29 -7.60 -3.32
C LEU A 53 -11.01 -8.20 -3.89
N PHE A 54 -9.83 -7.66 -3.59
CA PHE A 54 -8.58 -8.17 -4.16
C PHE A 54 -8.21 -9.53 -3.59
N PRO A 55 -8.30 -9.81 -2.28
CA PRO A 55 -8.10 -11.18 -1.80
C PRO A 55 -9.14 -12.15 -2.35
N MET A 56 -10.36 -11.69 -2.60
CA MET A 56 -11.44 -12.49 -3.20
C MET A 56 -11.18 -12.80 -4.67
N ILE A 57 -10.78 -11.80 -5.46
CA ILE A 57 -10.33 -11.94 -6.84
C ILE A 57 -9.07 -12.81 -6.88
N GLY A 58 -8.11 -12.57 -5.99
CA GLY A 58 -6.89 -13.34 -5.85
C GLY A 58 -7.15 -14.79 -5.46
N TYR A 59 -8.14 -15.06 -4.62
CA TYR A 59 -8.62 -16.40 -4.30
C TYR A 59 -9.20 -17.08 -5.54
N LEU A 60 -10.08 -16.40 -6.29
CA LEU A 60 -10.64 -16.93 -7.53
C LEU A 60 -9.56 -17.14 -8.61
N LEU A 61 -8.63 -16.21 -8.77
CA LEU A 61 -7.51 -16.30 -9.71
C LEU A 61 -6.46 -17.32 -9.27
N ALA A 62 -6.24 -17.54 -7.97
CA ALA A 62 -5.34 -18.59 -7.51
C ALA A 62 -5.99 -19.98 -7.68
N TYR A 63 -7.28 -20.07 -7.37
CA TYR A 63 -8.09 -21.26 -7.54
C TYR A 63 -8.23 -21.65 -9.01
N PHE A 64 -8.44 -20.68 -9.92
CA PHE A 64 -8.61 -20.94 -11.36
C PHE A 64 -7.36 -20.72 -12.23
N SER A 65 -6.57 -19.67 -12.01
CA SER A 65 -5.47 -19.26 -12.91
C SER A 65 -4.08 -19.72 -12.49
N VAL A 66 -3.71 -19.70 -11.21
CA VAL A 66 -2.35 -20.12 -10.78
C VAL A 66 -2.16 -21.64 -10.95
N GLN A 67 -3.23 -22.43 -10.87
CA GLN A 67 -3.17 -23.86 -11.24
C GLN A 67 -3.12 -24.10 -12.75
N LEU A 68 -3.62 -23.18 -13.59
CA LEU A 68 -3.75 -23.41 -15.04
C LEU A 68 -2.68 -22.71 -15.90
N HIS A 69 -2.29 -21.46 -15.59
CA HIS A 69 -1.27 -20.70 -16.33
C HIS A 69 -0.44 -19.76 -15.42
N PRO A 70 0.61 -20.29 -14.76
CA PRO A 70 1.58 -19.49 -13.98
C PRO A 70 2.28 -18.38 -14.77
N SER A 71 2.27 -18.44 -16.11
CA SER A 71 2.92 -17.50 -17.03
C SER A 71 2.31 -16.09 -17.06
N LEU A 72 1.13 -15.86 -16.46
CA LEU A 72 0.50 -14.54 -16.40
C LEU A 72 1.02 -13.65 -15.25
N ALA A 73 1.55 -14.26 -14.18
CA ALA A 73 2.15 -13.55 -13.05
C ALA A 73 3.17 -12.45 -13.45
N PRO A 74 4.11 -12.69 -14.39
CA PRO A 74 5.09 -11.68 -14.75
C PRO A 74 4.50 -10.44 -15.44
N ILE A 75 3.47 -10.61 -16.26
CA ILE A 75 2.79 -9.51 -16.96
C ILE A 75 2.10 -8.59 -15.93
N ILE A 76 1.41 -9.22 -14.98
CA ILE A 76 0.71 -8.56 -13.88
C ILE A 76 1.71 -7.78 -13.00
N GLY A 77 2.87 -8.36 -12.71
CA GLY A 77 3.96 -7.69 -11.99
C GLY A 77 4.53 -6.45 -12.70
N ILE A 78 4.72 -6.50 -14.03
CA ILE A 78 5.22 -5.36 -14.82
C ILE A 78 4.24 -4.19 -14.81
N ILE A 79 2.94 -4.47 -14.97
CA ILE A 79 1.90 -3.45 -14.93
C ILE A 79 1.89 -2.75 -13.56
N ALA A 80 1.90 -3.52 -12.47
CA ALA A 80 1.93 -2.97 -11.12
C ALA A 80 3.18 -2.12 -10.86
N PHE A 81 4.36 -2.60 -11.25
CA PHE A 81 5.59 -1.84 -11.13
C PHE A 81 5.52 -0.51 -11.89
N THR A 82 5.01 -0.53 -13.13
CA THR A 82 4.89 0.66 -13.96
C THR A 82 3.99 1.70 -13.30
N CYS A 83 2.82 1.30 -12.79
CA CYS A 83 1.92 2.19 -12.08
C CYS A 83 2.58 2.79 -10.81
N ILE A 84 3.24 1.95 -10.00
CA ILE A 84 3.93 2.39 -8.77
C ILE A 84 5.08 3.34 -9.09
N PHE A 85 5.86 3.04 -10.12
CA PHE A 85 6.99 3.86 -10.55
C PHE A 85 6.53 5.23 -11.06
N LEU A 86 5.50 5.27 -11.92
CA LEU A 86 4.93 6.53 -12.42
C LEU A 86 4.38 7.37 -11.26
N TYR A 87 3.71 6.73 -10.30
CA TYR A 87 3.21 7.35 -9.09
C TYR A 87 4.35 7.98 -8.25
N LEU A 88 5.40 7.21 -7.93
CA LEU A 88 6.53 7.71 -7.13
C LEU A 88 7.27 8.86 -7.83
N ASN A 89 7.45 8.75 -9.15
CA ASN A 89 8.08 9.81 -9.94
C ASN A 89 7.28 11.11 -9.86
N ALA A 90 5.95 11.04 -9.95
CA ALA A 90 5.08 12.21 -9.84
C ALA A 90 5.19 12.85 -8.46
N GLU A 91 5.07 12.06 -7.39
CA GLU A 91 5.12 12.55 -6.00
C GLU A 91 6.47 13.16 -5.62
N ILE A 92 7.59 12.51 -5.99
CA ILE A 92 8.93 13.03 -5.67
C ILE A 92 9.22 14.32 -6.44
N LYS A 93 8.78 14.42 -7.71
CA LYS A 93 8.87 15.68 -8.47
C LYS A 93 8.04 16.79 -7.84
N GLN A 94 6.83 16.45 -7.39
CA GLN A 94 5.95 17.40 -6.73
C GLN A 94 6.52 17.89 -5.39
N LEU A 95 7.24 17.06 -4.63
CA LEU A 95 7.97 17.53 -3.44
C LEU A 95 9.01 18.60 -3.76
N SER A 96 9.60 18.59 -4.97
CA SER A 96 10.55 19.61 -5.41
C SER A 96 9.86 20.89 -5.87
N GLN A 97 8.67 20.78 -6.47
CA GLN A 97 7.87 21.90 -6.97
C GLN A 97 6.89 22.34 -5.88
N ALA A 98 7.30 23.31 -5.07
CA ALA A 98 6.46 23.89 -4.02
C ALA A 98 5.41 24.84 -4.62
N GLU A 99 4.46 24.33 -5.42
CA GLU A 99 3.32 25.11 -5.93
C GLU A 99 2.02 24.29 -5.92
N GLN A 100 0.92 25.03 -5.78
CA GLN A 100 -0.42 24.58 -5.37
C GLN A 100 -0.94 23.32 -6.06
N GLU A 101 -1.30 22.32 -5.24
CA GLU A 101 -2.01 21.12 -5.69
C GLU A 101 -3.38 21.46 -6.29
N SER A 102 -3.60 21.03 -7.53
CA SER A 102 -4.96 20.87 -8.03
C SER A 102 -5.58 19.60 -7.44
N ASN A 103 -6.85 19.69 -7.07
CA ASN A 103 -7.62 18.61 -6.43
C ASN A 103 -7.62 17.29 -7.26
N GLN A 104 -7.41 17.38 -8.58
CA GLN A 104 -7.34 16.23 -9.49
C GLN A 104 -6.03 15.43 -9.34
N SER A 105 -4.88 16.09 -9.15
CA SER A 105 -3.60 15.40 -8.95
C SER A 105 -3.66 14.54 -7.68
N GLN A 106 -4.19 15.13 -6.60
CA GLN A 106 -4.33 14.47 -5.30
C GLN A 106 -5.25 13.23 -5.33
N LEU A 107 -6.28 13.22 -6.18
CA LEU A 107 -7.17 12.07 -6.36
C LEU A 107 -6.50 10.91 -7.11
N LEU A 108 -5.82 11.18 -8.22
CA LEU A 108 -5.07 10.16 -8.98
C LEU A 108 -3.97 9.55 -8.12
N VAL A 109 -3.29 10.39 -7.36
CA VAL A 109 -2.29 9.99 -6.36
C VAL A 109 -2.92 9.07 -5.31
N THR A 110 -4.05 9.46 -4.73
CA THR A 110 -4.73 8.64 -3.71
C THR A 110 -5.16 7.29 -4.28
N LEU A 111 -5.69 7.25 -5.50
CA LEU A 111 -6.09 6.02 -6.19
C LEU A 111 -4.89 5.11 -6.51
N GLY A 112 -3.80 5.68 -7.04
CA GLY A 112 -2.58 4.93 -7.32
C GLY A 112 -1.99 4.29 -6.07
N LEU A 113 -2.05 5.00 -4.94
CA LEU A 113 -1.54 4.48 -3.67
C LEU A 113 -2.46 3.46 -3.01
N ILE A 114 -3.77 3.63 -3.12
CA ILE A 114 -4.74 2.58 -2.74
C ILE A 114 -4.39 1.30 -3.50
N LEU A 115 -4.19 1.40 -4.82
CA LEU A 115 -3.87 0.24 -5.65
C LEU A 115 -2.52 -0.38 -5.27
N ALA A 116 -1.51 0.44 -4.99
CA ALA A 116 -0.18 -0.01 -4.58
C ALA A 116 -0.19 -0.77 -3.24
N VAL A 117 -0.85 -0.21 -2.21
CA VAL A 117 -0.97 -0.85 -0.89
C VAL A 117 -1.83 -2.11 -0.99
N SER A 118 -2.89 -2.07 -1.78
CA SER A 118 -3.80 -3.20 -1.91
C SER A 118 -3.28 -4.33 -2.79
N TRP A 119 -2.14 -4.13 -3.48
CA TRP A 119 -1.53 -5.16 -4.29
C TRP A 119 -1.14 -6.39 -3.46
N ASP A 120 -0.67 -6.20 -2.23
CA ASP A 120 -0.36 -7.31 -1.32
C ASP A 120 -1.61 -8.15 -0.98
N ALA A 121 -2.75 -7.47 -0.80
CA ALA A 121 -4.03 -8.11 -0.57
C ALA A 121 -4.46 -9.04 -1.72
N LEU A 122 -4.14 -8.70 -2.99
CA LEU A 122 -4.40 -9.59 -4.13
C LEU A 122 -3.63 -10.92 -4.01
N TRP A 123 -2.37 -10.85 -3.60
CA TRP A 123 -1.49 -12.02 -3.44
C TRP A 123 -1.72 -12.80 -2.14
N SER A 124 -2.40 -12.20 -1.16
CA SER A 124 -2.90 -12.91 0.02
C SER A 124 -4.04 -13.89 -0.30
N GLY A 125 -4.69 -13.77 -1.46
CA GLY A 125 -5.74 -14.68 -1.94
C GLY A 125 -5.33 -16.16 -1.94
N PRO A 126 -4.19 -16.53 -2.56
CA PRO A 126 -3.64 -17.89 -2.47
C PRO A 126 -3.29 -18.35 -1.04
N ALA A 127 -2.83 -17.46 -0.16
CA ALA A 127 -2.59 -17.83 1.24
C ALA A 127 -3.91 -18.13 1.97
N LYS A 128 -4.97 -17.39 1.63
CA LYS A 128 -6.32 -17.64 2.14
C LYS A 128 -6.91 -18.95 1.63
N SER A 129 -6.68 -19.32 0.36
CA SER A 129 -7.17 -20.59 -0.18
C SER A 129 -6.58 -21.81 0.54
N ALA A 130 -5.35 -21.70 1.07
CA ALA A 130 -4.75 -22.70 1.94
C ALA A 130 -5.36 -22.71 3.36
N GLN A 131 -5.77 -21.54 3.87
CA GLN A 131 -6.38 -21.39 5.20
C GLN A 131 -7.83 -21.90 5.26
N VAL A 132 -8.58 -21.80 4.16
CA VAL A 132 -10.00 -22.15 4.12
C VAL A 132 -10.28 -23.59 3.66
N ILE A 133 -9.27 -24.45 3.63
CA ILE A 133 -9.44 -25.88 3.26
C ILE A 133 -10.41 -26.53 4.25
N GLY A 134 -11.55 -27.01 3.74
CA GLY A 134 -12.60 -27.66 4.54
C GLY A 134 -13.69 -26.72 5.08
N TRP A 135 -13.63 -25.41 4.79
CA TRP A 135 -14.70 -24.49 5.16
C TRP A 135 -15.85 -24.53 4.16
N PRO A 136 -17.12 -24.42 4.61
CA PRO A 136 -18.26 -24.17 3.73
C PRO A 136 -18.07 -22.90 2.90
N GLU A 137 -18.53 -22.89 1.66
CA GLU A 137 -18.34 -21.76 0.73
C GLU A 137 -18.82 -20.42 1.33
N LEU A 138 -19.96 -20.41 2.01
CA LEU A 138 -20.49 -19.21 2.67
C LEU A 138 -19.52 -18.64 3.73
N MET A 139 -18.79 -19.49 4.45
CA MET A 139 -17.75 -19.05 5.39
C MET A 139 -16.56 -18.45 4.65
N VAL A 140 -16.14 -19.06 3.53
CA VAL A 140 -15.07 -18.52 2.68
C VAL A 140 -15.43 -17.09 2.23
N TRP A 141 -16.63 -16.88 1.70
CA TRP A 141 -17.10 -15.55 1.29
C TRP A 141 -17.20 -14.58 2.46
N GLY A 142 -17.79 -15.02 3.58
CA GLY A 142 -17.93 -14.22 4.79
C GLY A 142 -16.58 -13.77 5.38
N SER A 143 -15.54 -14.60 5.26
CA SER A 143 -14.20 -14.26 5.72
C SER A 143 -13.58 -13.08 4.97
N PHE A 144 -13.92 -12.86 3.69
CA PHE A 144 -13.43 -11.69 2.93
C PHE A 144 -14.05 -10.40 3.44
N ILE A 145 -15.35 -10.43 3.74
CA ILE A 145 -16.08 -9.31 4.31
C ILE A 145 -15.51 -8.97 5.70
N LEU A 146 -15.24 -9.99 6.52
CA LEU A 146 -14.67 -9.80 7.86
C LEU A 146 -13.26 -9.19 7.79
N VAL A 147 -12.41 -9.66 6.88
CA VAL A 147 -11.10 -9.06 6.61
C VAL A 147 -11.24 -7.60 6.19
N GLY A 148 -12.13 -7.30 5.24
CA GLY A 148 -12.43 -5.94 4.80
C GLY A 148 -12.85 -5.01 5.93
N ALA A 149 -13.76 -5.47 6.78
CA ALA A 149 -14.23 -4.74 7.95
C ALA A 149 -13.10 -4.44 8.95
N MET A 150 -12.22 -5.43 9.20
CA MET A 150 -11.05 -5.26 10.06
C MET A 150 -10.11 -4.19 9.49
N VAL A 151 -9.85 -4.21 8.19
CA VAL A 151 -9.04 -3.21 7.49
C VAL A 151 -9.68 -1.82 7.59
N SER A 152 -11.00 -1.70 7.43
CA SER A 152 -11.71 -0.42 7.64
C SER A 152 -11.49 0.13 9.04
N ILE A 153 -11.60 -0.72 10.06
CA ILE A 153 -11.38 -0.33 11.46
C ILE A 153 -9.94 0.17 11.64
N LEU A 154 -8.96 -0.57 11.14
CA LEU A 154 -7.55 -0.18 11.22
C LEU A 154 -7.26 1.14 10.50
N ALA A 155 -7.82 1.35 9.31
CA ALA A 155 -7.71 2.62 8.59
C ALA A 155 -8.32 3.79 9.38
N ILE A 156 -9.51 3.62 9.96
CA ILE A 156 -10.17 4.67 10.75
C ILE A 156 -9.37 4.98 12.03
N VAL A 157 -8.96 3.94 12.77
CA VAL A 157 -8.22 4.09 14.03
C VAL A 157 -6.87 4.75 13.78
N SER A 158 -6.11 4.30 12.77
CA SER A 158 -4.82 4.89 12.41
C SER A 158 -4.94 6.34 11.94
N LEU A 159 -5.99 6.69 11.21
CA LEU A 159 -6.24 8.07 10.79
C LEU A 159 -6.53 8.97 12.00
N LYS A 160 -7.38 8.52 12.93
CA LYS A 160 -7.67 9.25 14.17
C LYS A 160 -6.41 9.42 15.02
N PHE A 161 -5.65 8.34 15.18
CA PHE A 161 -4.39 8.32 15.93
C PHE A 161 -3.37 9.29 15.34
N SER A 162 -3.19 9.29 14.01
CA SER A 162 -2.24 10.19 13.34
C SER A 162 -2.66 11.66 13.46
N ARG A 163 -3.97 11.96 13.35
CA ARG A 163 -4.49 13.32 13.58
C ARG A 163 -4.27 13.79 15.02
N PHE A 164 -4.48 12.91 15.99
CA PHE A 164 -4.21 13.21 17.39
C PHE A 164 -2.73 13.55 17.62
N ILE A 165 -1.80 12.73 17.10
CA ILE A 165 -0.36 12.99 17.22
C ILE A 165 0.04 14.29 16.49
N SER A 166 -0.54 14.55 15.33
CA SER A 166 -0.22 15.75 14.53
C SER A 166 -0.58 17.06 15.24
N GLN A 167 -1.46 17.05 16.25
CA GLN A 167 -1.79 18.23 17.05
C GLN A 167 -0.70 18.60 18.07
N TYR A 168 0.18 17.66 18.42
CA TYR A 168 1.23 17.85 19.43
C TYR A 168 2.64 17.93 18.84
N SER A 169 2.80 17.70 17.54
CA SER A 169 4.11 17.69 16.88
C SER A 169 4.46 19.08 16.31
N GLU A 170 5.45 19.73 16.93
CA GLU A 170 6.18 20.87 16.34
C GLU A 170 6.76 20.46 14.97
N HIS A 171 6.48 21.25 13.93
CA HIS A 171 6.70 20.86 12.53
C HIS A 171 8.16 21.06 12.11
N ASN A 172 9.03 20.10 12.44
CA ASN A 172 10.39 20.12 11.91
C ASN A 172 10.41 19.61 10.45
N ARG A 173 10.95 20.40 9.53
CA ARG A 173 11.10 20.05 8.09
C ARG A 173 11.84 18.73 7.86
N TYR A 174 12.75 18.37 8.77
CA TYR A 174 13.46 17.08 8.72
C TYR A 174 12.56 15.90 9.10
N SER A 175 11.62 16.09 10.03
CA SER A 175 10.65 15.06 10.42
C SER A 175 9.66 14.76 9.29
N SER A 176 9.22 15.79 8.54
CA SER A 176 8.33 15.59 7.39
C SER A 176 9.03 14.89 6.22
N LEU A 177 10.28 15.25 5.92
CA LEU A 177 11.08 14.57 4.89
C LEU A 177 11.35 13.10 5.22
N LEU A 178 11.64 12.79 6.48
CA LEU A 178 11.83 11.41 6.94
C LEU A 178 10.53 10.61 6.79
N GLY A 179 9.38 11.21 7.12
CA GLY A 179 8.07 10.60 6.90
C GLY A 179 7.80 10.26 5.44
N TYR A 180 8.05 11.19 4.52
CA TYR A 180 7.91 10.95 3.07
C TYR A 180 8.89 9.89 2.57
N TRP A 181 10.14 9.91 3.05
CA TRP A 181 11.14 8.91 2.70
C TRP A 181 10.69 7.50 3.10
N VAL A 182 10.25 7.30 4.34
CA VAL A 182 9.76 5.99 4.81
C VAL A 182 8.55 5.56 3.98
N GLN A 183 7.58 6.45 3.77
CA GLN A 183 6.37 6.16 3.00
C GLN A 183 6.71 5.71 1.56
N TYR A 184 7.50 6.51 0.85
CA TYR A 184 7.88 6.22 -0.53
C TYR A 184 8.75 4.97 -0.62
N SER A 185 9.56 4.68 0.39
CA SER A 185 10.35 3.45 0.46
C SER A 185 9.47 2.22 0.63
N VAL A 186 8.41 2.28 1.44
CA VAL A 186 7.42 1.19 1.56
C VAL A 186 6.68 0.98 0.24
N ILE A 187 6.29 2.05 -0.45
CA ILE A 187 5.64 1.96 -1.76
C ILE A 187 6.61 1.41 -2.82
N GLY A 188 7.85 1.89 -2.82
CA GLY A 188 8.93 1.40 -3.69
C GLY A 188 9.26 -0.06 -3.44
N TYR A 189 9.15 -0.52 -2.19
CA TYR A 189 9.28 -1.94 -1.84
C TYR A 189 8.24 -2.79 -2.58
N PHE A 190 6.96 -2.38 -2.60
CA PHE A 190 5.94 -3.11 -3.37
C PHE A 190 6.19 -3.08 -4.88
N GLY A 191 6.71 -1.97 -5.41
CA GLY A 191 7.15 -1.89 -6.81
C GLY A 191 8.27 -2.89 -7.12
N LEU A 192 9.32 -2.91 -6.28
CA LEU A 192 10.42 -3.86 -6.43
C LEU A 192 9.99 -5.31 -6.21
N LEU A 193 9.08 -5.55 -5.26
CA LEU A 193 8.51 -6.88 -5.03
C LEU A 193 7.78 -7.37 -6.29
N ALA A 194 7.01 -6.49 -6.95
CA ALA A 194 6.31 -6.83 -8.19
C ALA A 194 7.26 -7.25 -9.31
N VAL A 195 8.38 -6.55 -9.50
CA VAL A 195 9.38 -6.93 -10.51
C VAL A 195 10.18 -8.15 -10.07
N LEU A 196 10.83 -8.08 -8.92
CA LEU A 196 11.81 -9.07 -8.50
C LEU A 196 11.15 -10.41 -8.22
N ARG A 197 10.02 -10.43 -7.50
CA ARG A 197 9.40 -11.66 -7.04
C ARG A 197 8.35 -12.17 -8.03
N TYR A 198 7.50 -11.30 -8.57
CA TYR A 198 6.40 -11.73 -9.45
C TYR A 198 6.78 -11.76 -10.93
N THR A 199 7.68 -10.89 -11.41
CA THR A 199 8.15 -10.92 -12.80
C THR A 199 9.38 -11.78 -13.00
N LEU A 200 10.40 -11.61 -12.18
CA LEU A 200 11.69 -12.28 -12.36
C LEU A 200 11.83 -13.58 -11.56
N GLN A 201 10.87 -13.89 -10.69
CA GLN A 201 10.91 -15.04 -9.78
C GLN A 201 12.20 -15.12 -8.95
N ALA A 202 12.81 -13.96 -8.65
CA ALA A 202 14.04 -13.88 -7.89
C ALA A 202 13.77 -14.14 -6.40
N ASN A 203 14.55 -15.04 -5.81
CA ASN A 203 14.41 -15.48 -4.42
C ASN A 203 15.15 -14.56 -3.43
N PHE A 204 14.89 -13.26 -3.50
CA PHE A 204 15.39 -12.33 -2.49
C PHE A 204 14.57 -12.43 -1.19
N SER A 205 15.23 -12.22 -0.06
CA SER A 205 14.56 -12.08 1.23
C SER A 205 13.83 -10.73 1.30
N TRP A 206 12.70 -10.68 2.00
CA TRP A 206 11.87 -9.46 2.10
C TRP A 206 12.65 -8.23 2.57
N TRP A 207 13.55 -8.40 3.54
CA TRP A 207 14.37 -7.32 4.09
C TRP A 207 15.38 -6.77 3.08
N GLN A 208 15.87 -7.60 2.15
CA GLN A 208 16.78 -7.15 1.08
C GLN A 208 16.05 -6.23 0.10
N ILE A 209 14.83 -6.60 -0.29
CA ILE A 209 13.98 -5.80 -1.17
C ILE A 209 13.63 -4.48 -0.49
N LEU A 210 13.35 -4.52 0.81
CA LEU A 210 13.07 -3.33 1.61
C LEU A 210 14.28 -2.40 1.65
N LEU A 211 15.48 -2.91 1.94
CA LEU A 211 16.71 -2.11 1.95
C LEU A 211 17.00 -1.47 0.58
N MET A 212 16.80 -2.22 -0.51
CA MET A 212 16.95 -1.69 -1.87
C MET A 212 15.96 -0.55 -2.15
N ALA A 213 14.71 -0.70 -1.71
CA ALA A 213 13.71 0.36 -1.84
C ALA A 213 14.09 1.61 -1.03
N PHE A 214 14.52 1.42 0.22
CA PHE A 214 14.97 2.51 1.09
C PHE A 214 16.14 3.28 0.49
N ALA A 215 17.15 2.57 -0.02
CA ALA A 215 18.31 3.18 -0.67
C ALA A 215 17.94 3.88 -1.99
N GLY A 216 17.13 3.23 -2.83
CA GLY A 216 16.72 3.77 -4.13
C GLY A 216 15.88 5.05 -4.00
N VAL A 217 14.91 5.05 -3.09
CA VAL A 217 14.07 6.23 -2.81
C VAL A 217 14.87 7.34 -2.16
N ALA A 218 15.79 7.04 -1.24
CA ALA A 218 16.69 8.03 -0.66
C ALA A 218 17.49 8.73 -1.76
N ALA A 219 18.15 7.96 -2.63
CA ALA A 219 18.95 8.50 -3.73
C ALA A 219 18.11 9.36 -4.69
N TRP A 220 16.89 8.91 -5.02
CA TRP A 220 15.99 9.65 -5.91
C TRP A 220 15.53 10.98 -5.29
N MET A 221 15.11 10.97 -4.02
CA MET A 221 14.72 12.19 -3.31
C MET A 221 15.90 13.17 -3.21
N SER A 222 17.09 12.69 -2.87
CA SER A 222 18.30 13.51 -2.81
C SER A 222 18.64 14.15 -4.15
N TYR A 223 18.55 13.40 -5.25
CA TYR A 223 18.81 13.91 -6.60
C TYR A 223 17.85 15.06 -6.96
N GLN A 224 16.55 14.89 -6.69
CA GLN A 224 15.53 15.89 -7.04
C GLN A 224 15.61 17.14 -6.16
N LEU A 225 15.93 16.99 -4.87
CA LEU A 225 16.10 18.11 -3.96
C LEU A 225 17.38 18.90 -4.26
N ALA A 226 18.49 18.23 -4.61
CA ALA A 226 19.74 18.88 -4.99
C ALA A 226 19.62 19.73 -6.27
N GLY A 227 18.85 19.25 -7.27
CA GLY A 227 18.59 20.01 -8.50
C GLY A 227 17.86 21.34 -8.26
N LYS A 228 16.98 21.39 -7.26
CA LYS A 228 16.27 22.62 -6.86
C LYS A 228 17.22 23.68 -6.28
N ASP A 229 18.13 23.27 -5.40
CA ASP A 229 19.07 24.19 -4.76
C ASP A 229 20.05 24.81 -5.76
N GLN A 230 20.39 24.08 -6.84
CA GLN A 230 21.22 24.61 -7.93
C GLN A 230 20.47 25.63 -8.80
N LEU A 231 19.21 25.35 -9.17
CA LEU A 231 18.38 26.28 -9.95
C LEU A 231 18.11 27.58 -9.18
N ALA A 232 17.81 27.50 -7.88
CA ALA A 232 17.58 28.67 -7.04
C ALA A 232 18.83 29.56 -6.90
N ARG A 233 20.04 28.98 -6.92
CA ARG A 233 21.30 29.73 -6.90
C ARG A 233 21.62 30.37 -8.25
N SER A 234 21.28 29.72 -9.37
CA SER A 234 21.51 30.27 -10.72
C SER A 234 20.57 31.42 -11.08
N SER A 235 19.37 31.50 -10.50
CA SER A 235 18.43 32.61 -10.73
C SER A 235 18.67 33.83 -9.82
N ALA A 236 19.59 33.71 -8.86
CA ALA A 236 19.93 34.76 -7.90
C ALA A 236 21.22 35.53 -8.27
N ILE A 237 21.86 35.16 -9.39
CA ILE A 237 23.03 35.81 -10.00
C ILE A 237 22.56 36.49 -11.27
#